data_AF-A0AAD7XJ88-F1
#
_entry.id   AF-A0AAD7XJ88-F1
#
_cell.length_a   1.000
_cell.length_b   1.000
_cell.length_c   1.000
_cell.angle_alpha   90.00
_cell.angle_beta   90.00
_cell.angle_gamma   90.00
#
_symmetry.space_group_name_H-M   'P 1'
#
loop_
_entity.id
_entity.type
_entity.pdbx_description
1 polymer ?
#
loop_
_entity_poly.entity_id
_entity_poly.type
_entity_poly.pdbx_seq_one_letter_code
_entity_poly.pdbx_strand_id
1 'polypeptide(L)'
;MEEVRAVFASVGRCVKAQNGAGLAAEVTVQKGLSARSVAWVLQSKGQVEAMGVEVCGEKWGVVAAKTVCGRAGYEAERADIVYDSLVGAYNALLNVLREEGGWVVPAVRVMTIEARVAAERADAGGQETVREVEATLKKGFSACWTDRAGKRVATLYVVSQLMKIYFRLYLVKLAQPLIRSLEAKPLEWSQFPKGDVVMYRYFVGRLRMFEDQYAAAEEHLEAAFSKCRKDAIRNKRAILAFLLPIRLRRGVLPTQKLLEKYGFVDDVGPLVAAIKSGDARSFERHLERHQLRFVKRGTFLLIEKCKILVYRSLLKKIYLINNRTAQLKLDLFATALAALSTTTPPPDPDDVECLVANLMYKNLVKGYISHTKQTLVLSKKDPFPHLASSFGTGGGGSF
;
A
#
# COMPACT_ATOMS: atom_id res chain seq x y z
N MET A 1 -34.56 -0.89 26.37
CA MET A 1 -35.11 -2.19 25.93
C MET A 1 -35.85 -2.08 24.60
N GLU A 2 -36.88 -1.25 24.49
CA GLU A 2 -37.65 -1.09 23.22
C GLU A 2 -36.78 -0.66 22.04
N GLU A 3 -35.88 0.32 22.23
CA GLU A 3 -34.92 0.74 21.21
C GLU A 3 -34.05 -0.42 20.72
N VAL A 4 -33.51 -1.24 21.63
CA VAL A 4 -32.70 -2.42 21.28
C VAL A 4 -33.53 -3.47 20.55
N ARG A 5 -34.77 -3.71 20.99
CA ARG A 5 -35.72 -4.60 20.30
C ARG A 5 -36.06 -4.10 18.90
N ALA A 6 -36.14 -2.79 18.68
CA ALA A 6 -36.34 -2.19 17.37
C ALA A 6 -35.13 -2.40 16.43
N VAL A 7 -33.90 -2.30 16.96
CA VAL A 7 -32.68 -2.64 16.22
C VAL A 7 -32.71 -4.12 15.80
N PHE A 8 -33.03 -5.04 16.71
CA PHE A 8 -33.16 -6.46 16.37
C PHE A 8 -34.27 -6.71 15.34
N ALA A 9 -35.42 -6.07 15.47
CA ALA A 9 -36.48 -6.18 14.47
C ALA A 9 -36.02 -5.70 13.09
N SER A 10 -35.19 -4.64 13.03
CA SER A 10 -34.58 -4.16 11.79
C SER A 10 -33.63 -5.20 11.17
N VAL A 11 -32.74 -5.79 11.98
CA VAL A 11 -31.83 -6.87 11.55
C VAL A 11 -32.64 -8.08 11.05
N GLY A 12 -33.61 -8.55 11.83
CA GLY A 12 -34.45 -9.69 11.47
C GLY A 12 -35.22 -9.48 10.16
N ARG A 13 -35.73 -8.26 9.91
CA ARG A 13 -36.34 -7.90 8.62
C ARG A 13 -35.33 -7.98 7.47
N CYS A 14 -34.12 -7.46 7.66
CA CYS A 14 -33.08 -7.50 6.63
C CYS A 14 -32.67 -8.94 6.30
N VAL A 15 -32.54 -9.81 7.32
CA VAL A 15 -32.23 -11.23 7.14
C VAL A 15 -33.34 -11.94 6.37
N LYS A 16 -34.60 -11.79 6.80
CA LYS A 16 -35.76 -12.41 6.13
C LYS A 16 -35.90 -11.97 4.67
N ALA A 17 -35.59 -10.70 4.39
CA ALA A 17 -35.65 -10.13 3.04
C ALA A 17 -34.35 -10.33 2.23
N GLN A 18 -33.32 -10.98 2.79
CA GLN A 18 -31.97 -11.06 2.20
C GLN A 18 -31.42 -9.69 1.74
N ASN A 19 -31.76 -8.63 2.47
CA ASN A 19 -31.31 -7.27 2.17
C ASN A 19 -29.93 -7.03 2.78
N GLY A 20 -28.89 -7.38 2.02
CA GLY A 20 -27.49 -7.22 2.44
C GLY A 20 -27.10 -5.79 2.81
N ALA A 21 -27.54 -4.81 2.01
CA ALA A 21 -27.21 -3.40 2.24
C ALA A 21 -27.89 -2.87 3.51
N GLY A 22 -29.16 -3.22 3.72
CA GLY A 22 -29.88 -2.91 4.95
C GLY A 22 -29.23 -3.55 6.17
N LEU A 23 -28.86 -4.83 6.08
CA LEU A 23 -28.16 -5.53 7.15
C LEU A 23 -26.83 -4.86 7.47
N ALA A 24 -26.02 -4.50 6.47
CA ALA A 24 -24.75 -3.80 6.65
C ALA A 24 -24.92 -2.45 7.37
N ALA A 25 -26.01 -1.73 7.11
CA ALA A 25 -26.36 -0.51 7.81
C ALA A 25 -26.80 -0.75 9.27
N GLU A 26 -27.16 -1.99 9.64
CA GLU A 26 -27.45 -2.37 11.03
C GLU A 26 -26.26 -3.01 11.75
N VAL A 27 -25.37 -3.73 11.07
CA VAL A 27 -24.22 -4.38 11.72
C VAL A 27 -22.99 -3.48 11.85
N THR A 28 -23.19 -2.24 12.31
CA THR A 28 -22.16 -1.20 12.51
C THR A 28 -22.33 -0.50 13.86
N VAL A 29 -21.23 0.05 14.39
CA VAL A 29 -21.26 0.88 15.61
C VAL A 29 -21.64 2.33 15.33
N GLN A 30 -21.72 2.75 14.07
CA GLN A 30 -22.01 4.14 13.68
C GLN A 30 -23.45 4.58 14.00
N LYS A 31 -24.37 3.62 14.22
CA LYS A 31 -25.72 3.90 14.71
C LYS A 31 -25.72 3.85 16.23
N GLY A 32 -25.82 5.04 16.85
CA GLY A 32 -25.80 5.18 18.30
C GLY A 32 -27.00 4.56 19.01
N LEU A 33 -26.91 4.55 20.34
CA LEU A 33 -27.97 4.13 21.25
C LEU A 33 -28.20 5.25 22.27
N SER A 34 -29.43 5.40 22.75
CA SER A 34 -29.69 6.31 23.87
C SER A 34 -28.89 5.91 25.12
N ALA A 35 -28.52 6.90 25.96
CA ALA A 35 -27.76 6.66 27.20
C ALA A 35 -28.42 5.61 28.12
N ARG A 36 -29.76 5.58 28.17
CA ARG A 36 -30.54 4.59 28.94
C ARG A 36 -30.37 3.18 28.36
N SER A 37 -30.40 3.03 27.04
CA SER A 37 -30.16 1.75 26.38
C SER A 37 -28.71 1.30 26.53
N VAL A 38 -27.74 2.22 26.46
CA VAL A 38 -26.31 1.92 26.69
C VAL A 38 -26.12 1.31 28.09
N ALA A 39 -26.61 1.98 29.14
CA ALA A 39 -26.50 1.49 30.52
C ALA A 39 -27.09 0.08 30.69
N TRP A 40 -28.29 -0.15 30.14
CA TRP A 40 -28.95 -1.46 30.20
C TRP A 40 -28.18 -2.54 29.43
N VAL A 41 -27.72 -2.27 28.20
CA VAL A 41 -26.96 -3.24 27.39
C VAL A 41 -25.68 -3.67 28.10
N LEU A 42 -24.97 -2.73 28.74
CA LEU A 42 -23.73 -3.03 29.44
C LEU A 42 -23.94 -3.85 30.72
N GLN A 43 -25.06 -3.67 31.41
CA GLN A 43 -25.40 -4.40 32.64
C GLN A 43 -26.09 -5.75 32.38
N SER A 44 -26.73 -5.93 31.22
CA SER A 44 -27.62 -7.06 30.95
C SER A 44 -27.28 -7.81 29.66
N LYS A 45 -25.99 -8.01 29.36
CA LYS A 45 -25.51 -8.67 28.11
C LYS A 45 -26.22 -10.00 27.81
N GLY A 46 -26.47 -10.85 28.81
CA GLY A 46 -27.20 -12.11 28.63
C GLY A 46 -28.65 -11.94 28.19
N GLN A 47 -29.36 -10.94 28.73
CA GLN A 47 -30.73 -10.60 28.30
C GLN A 47 -30.75 -10.01 26.89
N VAL A 48 -29.75 -9.21 26.53
CA VAL A 48 -29.58 -8.67 25.16
C VAL A 48 -29.40 -9.82 24.16
N GLU A 49 -28.61 -10.83 24.50
CA GLU A 49 -28.39 -12.01 23.66
C GLU A 49 -29.65 -12.87 23.52
N ALA A 50 -30.34 -13.17 24.62
CA ALA A 50 -31.61 -13.88 24.60
C ALA A 50 -32.65 -13.16 23.73
N MET A 51 -32.78 -11.83 23.87
CA MET A 51 -33.68 -11.01 23.05
C MET A 51 -33.27 -11.00 21.57
N GLY A 52 -31.97 -10.97 21.27
CA GLY A 52 -31.47 -11.07 19.91
C GLY A 52 -31.87 -12.40 19.26
N VAL A 53 -31.69 -13.51 19.98
CA VAL A 53 -32.07 -14.86 19.54
C VAL A 53 -33.58 -15.00 19.36
N GLU A 54 -34.39 -14.47 20.29
CA GLU A 54 -35.85 -14.43 20.19
C GLU A 54 -36.32 -13.75 18.89
N VAL A 55 -35.71 -12.61 18.55
CA VAL A 55 -36.18 -11.76 17.44
C VAL A 55 -35.58 -12.14 16.08
N CYS A 56 -34.30 -12.53 16.05
CA CYS A 56 -33.56 -12.78 14.80
C CYS A 56 -33.24 -14.26 14.55
N GLY A 57 -33.59 -15.16 15.48
CA GLY A 57 -33.20 -16.57 15.45
C GLY A 57 -31.81 -16.83 16.02
N GLU A 58 -31.47 -18.09 16.27
CA GLU A 58 -30.25 -18.51 17.00
C GLU A 58 -28.95 -17.96 16.39
N LYS A 59 -28.82 -18.03 15.05
CA LYS A 59 -27.59 -17.64 14.35
C LYS A 59 -27.44 -16.12 14.24
N TRP A 60 -28.43 -15.46 13.65
CA TRP A 60 -28.41 -14.01 13.42
C TRP A 60 -28.64 -13.20 14.69
N GLY A 61 -29.30 -13.77 15.69
CA GLY A 61 -29.51 -13.15 17.01
C GLY A 61 -28.21 -12.90 17.75
N VAL A 62 -27.26 -13.85 17.71
CA VAL A 62 -25.93 -13.65 18.30
C VAL A 62 -25.17 -12.54 17.57
N VAL A 63 -25.19 -12.53 16.23
CA VAL A 63 -24.57 -11.47 15.42
C VAL A 63 -25.12 -10.09 15.81
N ALA A 64 -26.44 -9.97 15.88
CA ALA A 64 -27.13 -8.74 16.22
C ALA A 64 -26.83 -8.29 17.66
N ALA A 65 -26.92 -9.20 18.63
CA ALA A 65 -26.71 -8.91 20.04
C ALA A 65 -25.27 -8.43 20.31
N LYS A 66 -24.27 -9.13 19.75
CA LYS A 66 -22.87 -8.71 19.87
C LYS A 66 -22.62 -7.36 19.20
N THR A 67 -23.27 -7.06 18.06
CA THR A 67 -23.20 -5.72 17.44
C THR A 67 -23.78 -4.64 18.36
N VAL A 68 -24.94 -4.88 18.98
CA VAL A 68 -25.56 -3.94 19.94
C VAL A 68 -24.67 -3.72 21.16
N CYS A 69 -24.04 -4.77 21.70
CA CYS A 69 -23.03 -4.63 22.75
C CYS A 69 -21.84 -3.77 22.30
N GLY A 70 -21.40 -3.94 21.05
CA GLY A 70 -20.35 -3.10 20.45
C GLY A 70 -20.75 -1.63 20.34
N ARG A 71 -22.00 -1.33 19.93
CA ARG A 71 -22.56 0.04 19.92
C ARG A 71 -22.55 0.64 21.32
N ALA A 72 -23.03 -0.09 22.32
CA ALA A 72 -23.05 0.39 23.69
C ALA A 72 -21.64 0.64 24.25
N GLY A 73 -20.68 -0.23 23.94
CA GLY A 73 -19.27 0.00 24.28
C GLY A 73 -18.69 1.24 23.58
N TYR A 74 -19.11 1.50 22.34
CA TYR A 74 -18.63 2.65 21.56
C TYR A 74 -19.13 3.97 22.15
N GLU A 75 -20.43 4.07 22.47
CA GLU A 75 -21.02 5.22 23.15
C GLU A 75 -20.46 5.46 24.55
N ALA A 76 -20.07 4.39 25.24
CA ALA A 76 -19.43 4.46 26.56
C ALA A 76 -17.90 4.67 26.50
N GLU A 77 -17.33 4.87 25.32
CA GLU A 77 -15.88 5.02 25.09
C GLU A 77 -15.02 3.86 25.66
N ARG A 78 -15.60 2.66 25.73
CA ARG A 78 -14.98 1.45 26.26
C ARG A 78 -14.42 0.57 25.15
N ALA A 79 -13.17 0.85 24.75
CA ALA A 79 -12.51 0.17 23.63
C ALA A 79 -12.40 -1.36 23.81
N ASP A 80 -12.23 -1.83 25.05
CA ASP A 80 -12.22 -3.25 25.42
C ASP A 80 -13.54 -3.95 25.05
N ILE A 81 -14.67 -3.36 25.45
CA ILE A 81 -16.00 -3.90 25.14
C ILE A 81 -16.27 -3.86 23.64
N VAL A 82 -15.86 -2.77 22.96
CA VAL A 82 -16.04 -2.64 21.51
C VAL A 82 -15.30 -3.76 20.78
N TYR A 83 -14.04 -4.01 21.14
CA TYR A 83 -13.23 -5.06 20.54
C TYR A 83 -13.85 -6.45 20.75
N ASP A 84 -14.09 -6.84 21.99
CA ASP A 84 -14.65 -8.17 22.32
C ASP A 84 -15.98 -8.41 21.62
N SER A 85 -16.83 -7.39 21.60
CA SER A 85 -18.16 -7.48 21.01
C SER A 85 -18.11 -7.57 19.49
N LEU A 86 -17.31 -6.76 18.80
CA LEU A 86 -17.26 -6.77 17.33
C LEU A 86 -16.48 -7.97 16.77
N VAL A 87 -15.44 -8.45 17.46
CA VAL A 87 -14.78 -9.71 17.11
C VAL A 87 -15.71 -10.90 17.37
N GLY A 88 -16.44 -10.89 18.49
CA GLY A 88 -17.48 -11.87 18.77
C GLY A 88 -18.58 -11.89 17.70
N ALA A 89 -19.05 -10.71 17.29
CA ALA A 89 -20.04 -10.58 16.21
C ALA A 89 -19.50 -11.12 14.88
N TYR A 90 -18.25 -10.81 14.53
CA TYR A 90 -17.63 -11.31 13.31
C TYR A 90 -17.47 -12.83 13.33
N ASN A 91 -17.05 -13.42 14.45
CA ASN A 91 -16.97 -14.87 14.60
C ASN A 91 -18.35 -15.53 14.47
N ALA A 92 -19.40 -14.94 15.06
CA ALA A 92 -20.77 -15.40 14.87
C ALA A 92 -21.17 -15.34 13.39
N LEU A 93 -20.86 -14.23 12.69
CA LEU A 93 -21.12 -14.09 11.26
C LEU A 93 -20.43 -15.20 10.45
N LEU A 94 -19.17 -15.54 10.75
CA LEU A 94 -18.45 -16.62 10.06
C LEU A 94 -19.16 -17.98 10.14
N ASN A 95 -19.84 -18.26 11.25
CA ASN A 95 -20.63 -19.48 11.40
C ASN A 95 -21.86 -19.47 10.47
N VAL A 96 -22.45 -18.29 10.25
CA VAL A 96 -23.62 -18.11 9.38
C VAL A 96 -23.24 -18.16 7.89
N LEU A 97 -22.03 -17.70 7.53
CA LEU A 97 -21.62 -17.60 6.11
C LEU A 97 -21.72 -18.91 5.33
N ARG A 98 -21.60 -20.08 5.98
CA ARG A 98 -21.66 -21.38 5.30
C ARG A 98 -23.02 -21.67 4.67
N GLU A 99 -24.08 -21.12 5.25
CA GLU A 99 -25.46 -21.41 4.87
C GLU A 99 -26.07 -20.31 4.02
N GLU A 100 -25.44 -19.13 3.99
CA GLU A 100 -25.95 -17.96 3.29
C GLU A 100 -25.31 -17.76 1.92
N GLY A 101 -26.07 -17.19 0.99
CA GLY A 101 -25.60 -16.80 -0.33
C GLY A 101 -24.85 -15.46 -0.35
N GLY A 102 -24.57 -14.93 -1.55
CA GLY A 102 -23.81 -13.70 -1.74
C GLY A 102 -24.46 -12.42 -1.17
N TRP A 103 -25.74 -12.46 -0.78
CA TRP A 103 -26.45 -11.32 -0.24
C TRP A 103 -25.82 -10.76 1.06
N VAL A 104 -25.12 -11.59 1.84
CA VAL A 104 -24.45 -11.16 3.09
C VAL A 104 -23.14 -10.39 2.88
N VAL A 105 -22.62 -10.31 1.64
CA VAL A 105 -21.34 -9.66 1.33
C VAL A 105 -21.22 -8.24 1.91
N PRO A 106 -22.23 -7.35 1.84
CA PRO A 106 -22.13 -6.02 2.43
C PRO A 106 -21.89 -6.06 3.95
N ALA A 107 -22.55 -6.98 4.67
CA ALA A 107 -22.37 -7.17 6.11
C ALA A 107 -20.96 -7.70 6.44
N VAL A 108 -20.45 -8.67 5.66
CA VAL A 108 -19.06 -9.14 5.79
C VAL A 108 -18.08 -7.97 5.71
N ARG A 109 -18.24 -7.10 4.71
CA ARG A 109 -17.35 -5.94 4.53
C ARG A 109 -17.36 -5.01 5.73
N VAL A 110 -18.54 -4.61 6.20
CA VAL A 110 -18.69 -3.72 7.36
C VAL A 110 -18.08 -4.38 8.60
N MET A 111 -18.43 -5.62 8.90
CA MET A 111 -17.94 -6.28 10.11
C MET A 111 -16.43 -6.56 10.07
N THR A 112 -15.84 -6.81 8.89
CA THR A 112 -14.37 -6.91 8.74
C THR A 112 -13.67 -5.61 9.11
N ILE A 113 -14.15 -4.45 8.63
CA ILE A 113 -13.52 -3.16 8.96
C ILE A 113 -13.76 -2.77 10.41
N GLU A 114 -14.97 -3.01 10.93
CA GLU A 114 -15.35 -2.75 12.32
C GLU A 114 -14.47 -3.54 13.29
N ALA A 115 -14.29 -4.85 13.07
CA ALA A 115 -13.39 -5.68 13.88
C ALA A 115 -11.95 -5.15 13.86
N ARG A 116 -11.42 -4.80 12.68
CA ARG A 116 -10.06 -4.24 12.56
C ARG A 116 -9.93 -2.90 13.29
N VAL A 117 -10.87 -1.97 13.10
CA VAL A 117 -10.82 -0.64 13.71
C VAL A 117 -11.01 -0.72 15.23
N ALA A 118 -11.85 -1.64 15.71
CA ALA A 118 -12.00 -1.91 17.13
C ALA A 118 -10.68 -2.37 17.76
N ALA A 119 -9.98 -3.32 17.11
CA ALA A 119 -8.66 -3.74 17.56
C ALA A 119 -7.65 -2.58 17.57
N GLU A 120 -7.63 -1.75 16.51
CA GLU A 120 -6.74 -0.58 16.47
C GLU A 120 -7.01 0.45 17.57
N ARG A 121 -8.26 0.55 18.05
CA ARG A 121 -8.65 1.41 19.16
C ARG A 121 -8.30 0.80 20.52
N ALA A 122 -8.53 -0.49 20.69
CA ALA A 122 -8.15 -1.22 21.90
C ALA A 122 -6.63 -1.21 22.13
N ASP A 123 -5.84 -1.36 21.06
CA ASP A 123 -4.37 -1.25 21.14
C ASP A 123 -3.92 0.15 21.57
N ALA A 124 -4.61 1.21 21.13
CA ALA A 124 -4.31 2.57 21.56
C ALA A 124 -4.57 2.78 23.07
N GLY A 125 -5.41 1.94 23.68
CA GLY A 125 -5.64 1.87 25.12
C GLY A 125 -4.70 0.91 25.87
N GLY A 126 -3.69 0.34 25.21
CA GLY A 126 -2.66 -0.51 25.83
C GLY A 126 -2.87 -2.02 25.70
N GLN A 127 -3.81 -2.48 24.87
CA GLN A 127 -4.00 -3.92 24.59
C GLN A 127 -3.16 -4.42 23.39
N GLU A 128 -3.07 -5.73 23.16
CA GLU A 128 -2.36 -6.35 22.02
C GLU A 128 -3.31 -7.06 21.03
N THR A 129 -4.45 -6.43 20.75
CA THR A 129 -5.58 -6.98 20.00
C THR A 129 -5.41 -6.98 18.48
N VAL A 130 -4.59 -6.09 17.89
CA VAL A 130 -4.40 -6.06 16.43
C VAL A 130 -3.76 -7.36 15.92
N ARG A 131 -2.93 -8.02 16.74
CA ARG A 131 -2.35 -9.33 16.41
C ARG A 131 -3.37 -10.46 16.52
N GLU A 132 -4.31 -10.37 17.44
CA GLU A 132 -5.35 -11.38 17.64
C GLU A 132 -6.43 -11.31 16.55
N VAL A 133 -6.89 -10.11 16.20
CA VAL A 133 -7.92 -9.92 15.17
C VAL A 133 -7.45 -10.41 13.80
N GLU A 134 -6.13 -10.39 13.55
CA GLU A 134 -5.48 -10.93 12.37
C GLU A 134 -5.88 -12.39 12.11
N ALA A 135 -5.80 -13.25 13.13
CA ALA A 135 -6.15 -14.66 13.03
C ALA A 135 -7.64 -14.85 12.71
N THR A 136 -8.49 -13.99 13.27
CA THR A 136 -9.94 -13.99 13.02
C THR A 136 -10.26 -13.55 11.59
N LEU A 137 -9.64 -12.48 11.09
CA LEU A 137 -9.84 -12.02 9.72
C LEU A 137 -9.29 -13.03 8.69
N LYS A 138 -8.21 -13.76 9.00
CA LYS A 138 -7.72 -14.89 8.19
C LYS A 138 -8.79 -15.97 8.00
N LYS A 139 -9.55 -16.32 9.06
CA LYS A 139 -10.66 -17.27 8.94
C LYS A 139 -11.73 -16.75 7.96
N GLY A 140 -12.03 -15.45 8.02
CA GLY A 140 -12.95 -14.81 7.09
C GLY A 140 -12.45 -14.76 5.65
N PHE A 141 -11.14 -14.56 5.44
CA PHE A 141 -10.53 -14.69 4.11
C PHE A 141 -10.79 -16.09 3.54
N SER A 142 -10.46 -17.14 4.31
CA SER A 142 -10.65 -18.52 3.88
C SER A 142 -12.12 -18.81 3.58
N ALA A 143 -13.04 -18.36 4.46
CA ALA A 143 -14.48 -18.54 4.28
C ALA A 143 -15.02 -17.87 3.01
N CYS A 144 -14.51 -16.68 2.64
CA CYS A 144 -14.93 -16.02 1.40
C CYS A 144 -14.25 -16.60 0.16
N TRP A 145 -12.97 -16.99 0.27
CA TRP A 145 -12.18 -17.43 -0.88
C TRP A 145 -12.57 -18.80 -1.41
N THR A 146 -12.91 -19.74 -0.53
CA THR A 146 -13.36 -21.08 -0.92
C THR A 146 -14.84 -21.13 -1.29
N ASP A 147 -15.58 -20.04 -1.06
CA ASP A 147 -17.01 -19.96 -1.31
C ASP A 147 -17.34 -19.97 -2.80
N ARG A 148 -18.41 -20.71 -3.13
CA ARG A 148 -19.01 -20.78 -4.47
C ARG A 148 -20.39 -20.13 -4.54
N ALA A 149 -20.95 -19.69 -3.42
CA ALA A 149 -22.29 -19.11 -3.33
C ALA A 149 -22.32 -17.57 -3.50
N GLY A 150 -21.27 -16.99 -4.09
CA GLY A 150 -21.20 -15.56 -4.44
C GLY A 150 -20.50 -14.66 -3.41
N LYS A 151 -19.99 -15.18 -2.30
CA LYS A 151 -19.26 -14.40 -1.27
C LYS A 151 -17.80 -14.12 -1.65
N ARG A 152 -17.28 -14.80 -2.68
CA ARG A 152 -15.92 -14.62 -3.21
C ARG A 152 -15.58 -13.17 -3.57
N VAL A 153 -16.57 -12.37 -3.96
CA VAL A 153 -16.36 -10.95 -4.27
C VAL A 153 -15.87 -10.12 -3.06
N ALA A 154 -16.08 -10.59 -1.83
CA ALA A 154 -15.57 -9.94 -0.61
C ALA A 154 -14.08 -10.22 -0.35
N THR A 155 -13.50 -11.25 -0.98
CA THR A 155 -12.15 -11.73 -0.65
C THR A 155 -11.08 -10.65 -0.77
N LEU A 156 -11.08 -9.86 -1.85
CA LEU A 156 -10.09 -8.79 -2.03
C LEU A 156 -10.20 -7.71 -0.95
N TYR A 157 -11.41 -7.43 -0.46
CA TYR A 157 -11.61 -6.49 0.62
C TYR A 157 -11.05 -7.02 1.95
N VAL A 158 -11.36 -8.27 2.30
CA VAL A 158 -10.87 -8.92 3.53
C VAL A 158 -9.34 -9.01 3.53
N VAL A 159 -8.74 -9.48 2.43
CA VAL A 159 -7.28 -9.49 2.29
C VAL A 159 -6.70 -8.09 2.41
N SER A 160 -7.32 -7.08 1.82
CA SER A 160 -6.82 -5.71 1.94
C SER A 160 -6.88 -5.17 3.37
N GLN A 161 -7.85 -5.59 4.19
CA GLN A 161 -7.86 -5.25 5.63
C GLN A 161 -6.74 -5.99 6.39
N LEU A 162 -6.49 -7.27 6.07
CA LEU A 162 -5.32 -8.01 6.60
C LEU A 162 -4.00 -7.34 6.21
N MET A 163 -3.86 -6.86 4.96
CA MET A 163 -2.68 -6.10 4.54
C MET A 163 -2.47 -4.86 5.41
N LYS A 164 -3.53 -4.10 5.74
CA LYS A 164 -3.40 -2.95 6.65
C LYS A 164 -2.83 -3.35 8.01
N ILE A 165 -3.25 -4.50 8.56
CA ILE A 165 -2.70 -5.05 9.80
C ILE A 165 -1.21 -5.36 9.63
N TYR A 166 -0.83 -6.12 8.60
CA TYR A 166 0.57 -6.50 8.40
C TYR A 166 1.50 -5.32 8.15
N PHE A 167 1.06 -4.31 7.39
CA PHE A 167 1.83 -3.08 7.20
C PHE A 167 1.96 -2.27 8.49
N ARG A 168 0.94 -2.27 9.36
CA ARG A 168 0.99 -1.57 10.64
C ARG A 168 1.91 -2.26 11.64
N LEU A 169 1.88 -3.59 11.69
CA LEU A 169 2.73 -4.40 12.58
C LEU A 169 4.16 -4.62 12.05
N TYR A 170 4.50 -4.09 10.88
CA TYR A 170 5.77 -4.38 10.18
C TYR A 170 5.99 -5.89 9.88
N LEU A 171 4.91 -6.67 9.77
CA LEU A 171 4.92 -8.12 9.51
C LEU A 171 4.53 -8.45 8.05
N VAL A 172 5.00 -7.64 7.10
CA VAL A 172 4.60 -7.73 5.68
C VAL A 172 4.86 -9.09 5.04
N LYS A 173 5.83 -9.87 5.54
CA LYS A 173 6.11 -11.24 5.05
C LYS A 173 4.92 -12.20 5.27
N LEU A 174 4.11 -11.98 6.31
CA LEU A 174 2.92 -12.80 6.59
C LEU A 174 1.80 -12.65 5.55
N ALA A 175 1.88 -11.62 4.70
CA ALA A 175 0.98 -11.41 3.58
C ALA A 175 1.16 -12.44 2.44
N GLN A 176 2.38 -13.00 2.30
CA GLN A 176 2.75 -13.81 1.14
C GLN A 176 1.85 -15.04 0.93
N PRO A 177 1.51 -15.86 1.95
CA PRO A 177 0.65 -17.02 1.74
C PRO A 177 -0.74 -16.66 1.22
N LEU A 178 -1.31 -15.53 1.68
CA LEU A 178 -2.62 -15.04 1.20
C LEU A 178 -2.55 -14.61 -0.26
N ILE A 179 -1.49 -13.89 -0.63
CA ILE A 179 -1.27 -13.43 -2.01
C ILE A 179 -1.03 -14.63 -2.93
N ARG A 180 -0.18 -15.57 -2.53
CA ARG A 180 0.07 -16.80 -3.29
C ARG A 180 -1.22 -17.60 -3.51
N SER A 181 -2.09 -17.69 -2.49
CA SER A 181 -3.39 -18.36 -2.62
C SER A 181 -4.28 -17.70 -3.68
N LEU A 182 -4.28 -16.36 -3.74
CA LEU A 182 -5.03 -15.59 -4.74
C LEU A 182 -4.41 -15.66 -6.13
N GLU A 183 -3.09 -15.64 -6.24
CA GLU A 183 -2.34 -15.69 -7.50
C GLU A 183 -2.25 -17.12 -8.08
N ALA A 184 -2.54 -18.15 -7.29
CA ALA A 184 -2.51 -19.55 -7.73
C ALA A 184 -3.48 -19.86 -8.89
N LYS A 185 -4.48 -19.00 -9.11
CA LYS A 185 -5.39 -19.07 -10.26
C LYS A 185 -5.60 -17.67 -10.83
N PRO A 186 -5.72 -17.53 -12.16
CA PRO A 186 -6.08 -16.25 -12.75
C PRO A 186 -7.36 -15.68 -12.12
N LEU A 187 -7.27 -14.46 -11.59
CA LEU A 187 -8.41 -13.74 -11.06
C LEU A 187 -9.14 -13.03 -12.18
N GLU A 188 -10.43 -13.34 -12.33
CA GLU A 188 -11.30 -12.59 -13.22
C GLU A 188 -11.65 -11.25 -12.56
N TRP A 189 -10.88 -10.20 -12.86
CA TRP A 189 -10.95 -8.91 -12.15
C TRP A 189 -12.32 -8.20 -12.25
N SER A 190 -13.10 -8.50 -13.28
CA SER A 190 -14.43 -7.93 -13.54
C SER A 190 -15.47 -8.31 -12.46
N GLN A 191 -15.30 -9.47 -11.81
CA GLN A 191 -16.23 -9.93 -10.78
C GLN A 191 -16.10 -9.16 -9.46
N PHE A 192 -14.98 -8.45 -9.25
CA PHE A 192 -14.69 -7.75 -8.00
C PHE A 192 -15.03 -6.27 -8.09
N PRO A 193 -15.50 -5.64 -6.99
CA PRO A 193 -15.66 -4.20 -6.95
C PRO A 193 -14.35 -3.48 -7.29
N LYS A 194 -14.42 -2.49 -8.18
CA LYS A 194 -13.24 -1.74 -8.66
C LYS A 194 -12.40 -1.14 -7.52
N GLY A 195 -13.07 -0.66 -6.46
CA GLY A 195 -12.39 -0.12 -5.28
C GLY A 195 -11.54 -1.14 -4.54
N ASP A 196 -12.01 -2.39 -4.44
CA ASP A 196 -11.27 -3.47 -3.79
C ASP A 196 -10.08 -3.92 -4.63
N VAL A 197 -10.26 -3.97 -5.96
CA VAL A 197 -9.16 -4.26 -6.89
C VAL A 197 -8.06 -3.21 -6.77
N VAL A 198 -8.41 -1.92 -6.70
CA VAL A 198 -7.45 -0.82 -6.50
C VAL A 198 -6.73 -0.97 -5.16
N MET A 199 -7.46 -1.24 -4.07
CA MET A 199 -6.88 -1.40 -2.74
C MET A 199 -5.94 -2.60 -2.65
N TYR A 200 -6.35 -3.75 -3.19
CA TYR A 200 -5.54 -4.96 -3.24
C TYR A 200 -4.25 -4.73 -4.04
N ARG A 201 -4.37 -4.20 -5.25
CA ARG A 201 -3.20 -3.92 -6.11
C ARG A 201 -2.24 -2.92 -5.48
N TYR A 202 -2.75 -1.91 -4.78
CA TYR A 202 -1.92 -0.98 -4.01
C TYR A 202 -1.07 -1.71 -2.96
N PHE A 203 -1.66 -2.61 -2.17
CA PHE A 203 -0.92 -3.34 -1.15
C PHE A 203 0.04 -4.38 -1.72
N VAL A 204 -0.36 -5.14 -2.73
CA VAL A 204 0.54 -6.10 -3.40
C VAL A 204 1.71 -5.36 -4.04
N GLY A 205 1.47 -4.26 -4.75
CA GLY A 205 2.55 -3.46 -5.35
C GLY A 205 3.55 -2.95 -4.31
N ARG A 206 3.08 -2.51 -3.14
CA ARG A 206 3.97 -2.15 -2.02
C ARG A 206 4.76 -3.34 -1.50
N LEU A 207 4.14 -4.51 -1.32
CA LEU A 207 4.84 -5.71 -0.88
C LEU A 207 5.95 -6.10 -1.88
N ARG A 208 5.62 -6.15 -3.17
CA ARG A 208 6.59 -6.45 -4.23
C ARG A 208 7.74 -5.45 -4.27
N MET A 209 7.47 -4.17 -3.99
CA MET A 209 8.52 -3.16 -3.86
C MET A 209 9.47 -3.47 -2.69
N PHE A 210 8.94 -3.88 -1.52
CA PHE A 210 9.75 -4.29 -0.37
C PHE A 210 10.54 -5.58 -0.59
N GLU A 211 10.08 -6.43 -1.52
CA GLU A 211 10.78 -7.65 -1.97
C GLU A 211 11.78 -7.38 -3.11
N ASP A 212 12.05 -6.11 -3.42
CA ASP A 212 12.88 -5.69 -4.57
C ASP A 212 12.38 -6.18 -5.95
N GLN A 213 11.13 -6.65 -6.03
CA GLN A 213 10.45 -7.06 -7.27
C GLN A 213 9.82 -5.85 -7.98
N TYR A 214 10.67 -4.91 -8.41
CA TYR A 214 10.20 -3.60 -8.91
C TYR A 214 9.31 -3.66 -10.16
N ALA A 215 9.53 -4.63 -11.06
CA ALA A 215 8.71 -4.77 -12.26
C ALA A 215 7.27 -5.17 -11.92
N ALA A 216 7.10 -6.19 -11.06
CA ALA A 216 5.79 -6.59 -10.56
C ALA A 216 5.15 -5.47 -9.72
N ALA A 217 5.94 -4.78 -8.89
CA ALA A 217 5.46 -3.64 -8.11
C ALA A 217 4.89 -2.53 -9.00
N GLU A 218 5.59 -2.17 -10.08
CA GLU A 218 5.14 -1.19 -11.06
C GLU A 218 3.84 -1.61 -11.74
N GLU A 219 3.73 -2.87 -12.20
CA GLU A 219 2.52 -3.39 -12.83
C GLU A 219 1.29 -3.25 -11.91
N HIS A 220 1.42 -3.65 -10.64
CA HIS A 220 0.34 -3.56 -9.67
C HIS A 220 -0.03 -2.11 -9.34
N LEU A 221 0.96 -1.25 -9.08
CA LEU A 221 0.72 0.15 -8.73
C LEU A 221 0.17 0.95 -9.92
N GLU A 222 0.63 0.69 -11.14
CA GLU A 222 0.09 1.31 -12.35
C GLU A 222 -1.36 0.89 -12.61
N ALA A 223 -1.66 -0.40 -12.47
CA ALA A 223 -3.02 -0.90 -12.56
C ALA A 223 -3.92 -0.32 -11.45
N ALA A 224 -3.40 -0.10 -10.25
CA ALA A 224 -4.12 0.58 -9.17
C ALA A 224 -4.38 2.05 -9.52
N PHE A 225 -3.37 2.77 -10.00
CA PHE A 225 -3.45 4.19 -10.32
C PHE A 225 -4.44 4.48 -11.46
N SER A 226 -4.37 3.69 -12.53
CA SER A 226 -5.23 3.79 -13.71
C SER A 226 -6.70 3.49 -13.40
N LYS A 227 -6.97 2.44 -12.60
CA LYS A 227 -8.33 2.05 -12.19
C LYS A 227 -8.89 2.89 -11.04
N CYS A 228 -8.04 3.63 -10.32
CA CYS A 228 -8.48 4.54 -9.26
C CYS A 228 -9.29 5.70 -9.86
N ARG A 229 -10.41 6.06 -9.21
CA ARG A 229 -11.27 7.17 -9.65
C ARG A 229 -10.47 8.46 -9.79
N LYS A 230 -10.83 9.29 -10.78
CA LYS A 230 -10.12 10.53 -11.12
C LYS A 230 -10.18 11.58 -9.99
N ASP A 231 -11.27 11.60 -9.24
CA ASP A 231 -11.55 12.50 -8.12
C ASP A 231 -10.96 12.01 -6.77
N ALA A 232 -10.55 10.75 -6.68
CA ALA A 232 -9.95 10.18 -5.47
C ALA A 232 -8.47 10.60 -5.31
N ILE A 233 -8.21 11.91 -5.22
CA ILE A 233 -6.87 12.52 -5.20
C ILE A 233 -6.01 11.94 -4.07
N ARG A 234 -6.56 11.76 -2.87
CA ARG A 234 -5.85 11.16 -1.73
C ARG A 234 -5.35 9.74 -2.04
N ASN A 235 -6.19 8.92 -2.67
CA ASN A 235 -5.82 7.54 -3.02
C ASN A 235 -4.80 7.50 -4.16
N LYS A 236 -4.97 8.34 -5.18
CA LYS A 236 -3.99 8.48 -6.26
C LYS A 236 -2.63 8.96 -5.75
N ARG A 237 -2.62 9.93 -4.83
CA ARG A 237 -1.40 10.39 -4.15
C ARG A 237 -0.75 9.25 -3.35
N ALA A 238 -1.53 8.45 -2.62
CA ALA A 238 -1.01 7.30 -1.89
C ALA A 238 -0.35 6.26 -2.82
N ILE A 239 -0.95 5.98 -3.98
CA ILE A 239 -0.38 5.07 -4.98
C ILE A 239 0.91 5.66 -5.58
N LEU A 240 0.87 6.93 -5.99
CA LEU A 240 2.01 7.64 -6.59
C LEU A 240 3.22 7.75 -5.65
N ALA A 241 2.98 7.83 -4.34
CA ALA A 241 4.04 7.86 -3.33
C ALA A 241 4.98 6.65 -3.41
N PHE A 242 4.54 5.53 -3.98
CA PHE A 242 5.36 4.33 -4.22
C PHE A 242 5.70 4.13 -5.70
N LEU A 243 4.78 4.47 -6.61
CA LEU A 243 5.01 4.34 -8.05
C LEU A 243 6.10 5.29 -8.57
N LEU A 244 6.16 6.53 -8.05
CA LEU A 244 7.13 7.53 -8.49
C LEU A 244 8.58 7.09 -8.24
N PRO A 245 8.99 6.66 -7.02
CA PRO A 245 10.33 6.12 -6.80
C PRO A 245 10.69 4.95 -7.73
N ILE A 246 9.75 4.03 -8.02
CA ILE A 246 9.99 2.89 -8.91
C ILE A 246 10.30 3.36 -10.34
N ARG A 247 9.50 4.29 -10.86
CA ARG A 247 9.68 4.87 -12.19
C ARG A 247 10.92 5.74 -12.30
N LEU A 248 11.19 6.55 -11.27
CA LEU A 248 12.41 7.35 -11.17
C LEU A 248 13.65 6.47 -11.24
N ARG A 249 13.68 5.32 -10.55
CA ARG A 249 14.79 4.36 -10.63
C ARG A 249 15.06 3.87 -12.06
N ARG A 250 14.02 3.70 -12.87
CA ARG A 250 14.11 3.35 -14.30
C ARG A 250 14.40 4.55 -15.20
N GLY A 251 14.57 5.74 -14.64
CA GLY A 251 14.78 6.99 -15.36
C GLY A 251 13.55 7.50 -16.12
N VAL A 252 12.36 7.06 -15.73
CA VAL A 252 11.09 7.64 -16.18
C VAL A 252 10.75 8.80 -15.24
N LEU A 253 10.99 10.02 -15.71
CA LEU A 253 10.83 11.23 -14.91
C LEU A 253 9.39 11.75 -14.99
N PRO A 254 8.76 12.14 -13.86
CA PRO A 254 7.42 12.70 -13.88
C PRO A 254 7.38 14.10 -14.50
N THR A 255 6.24 14.44 -15.11
CA THR A 255 5.97 15.81 -15.57
C THR A 255 5.69 16.75 -14.42
N GLN A 256 6.02 18.04 -14.60
CA GLN A 256 5.76 19.09 -13.61
C GLN A 256 4.26 19.16 -13.26
N LYS A 257 3.37 19.06 -14.26
CA LYS A 257 1.91 19.04 -14.08
C LYS A 257 1.45 17.89 -13.17
N LEU A 258 2.06 16.71 -13.28
CA LEU A 258 1.74 15.57 -12.44
C LEU A 258 2.19 15.81 -10.98
N LEU A 259 3.39 16.39 -10.79
CA LEU A 259 3.89 16.75 -9.48
C LEU A 259 3.00 17.79 -8.80
N GLU A 260 2.59 18.83 -9.51
CA GLU A 260 1.68 19.87 -9.01
C GLU A 260 0.32 19.29 -8.63
N LYS A 261 -0.30 18.54 -9.54
CA LYS A 261 -1.64 17.97 -9.35
C LYS A 261 -1.76 17.11 -8.10
N TYR A 262 -0.72 16.33 -7.77
CA TYR A 262 -0.74 15.42 -6.62
C TYR A 262 0.12 15.90 -5.44
N GLY A 263 0.73 17.09 -5.54
CA GLY A 263 1.52 17.73 -4.50
C GLY A 263 2.82 17.00 -4.15
N PHE A 264 3.59 16.62 -5.16
CA PHE A 264 4.94 16.04 -5.06
C PHE A 264 6.05 16.99 -5.52
N VAL A 265 5.75 18.26 -5.78
CA VAL A 265 6.74 19.26 -6.23
C VAL A 265 7.91 19.33 -5.27
N ASP A 266 7.66 19.45 -3.97
CA ASP A 266 8.73 19.56 -2.97
C ASP A 266 9.46 18.24 -2.75
N ASP A 267 8.73 17.12 -2.69
CA ASP A 267 9.32 15.80 -2.41
C ASP A 267 10.20 15.32 -3.58
N VAL A 268 9.75 15.53 -4.83
CA VAL A 268 10.28 14.86 -6.03
C VAL A 268 10.87 15.84 -7.06
N GLY A 269 10.39 17.08 -7.12
CA GLY A 269 10.88 18.10 -8.07
C GLY A 269 12.39 18.32 -7.98
N PRO A 270 12.98 18.57 -6.79
CA PRO A 270 14.42 18.70 -6.62
C PRO A 270 15.22 17.47 -7.07
N LEU A 271 14.70 16.26 -6.83
CA LEU A 271 15.32 15.02 -7.28
C LEU A 271 15.36 14.95 -8.81
N VAL A 272 14.26 15.28 -9.48
CA VAL A 272 14.16 15.32 -10.95
C VAL A 272 15.11 16.37 -11.52
N ALA A 273 15.16 17.56 -10.91
CA ALA A 273 16.06 18.63 -11.33
C ALA A 273 17.53 18.19 -11.23
N ALA A 274 17.92 17.60 -10.10
CA ALA A 274 19.26 17.08 -9.88
C ALA A 274 19.63 15.94 -10.85
N ILE A 275 18.72 15.00 -11.12
CA ILE A 275 18.93 13.94 -12.12
C ILE A 275 19.15 14.54 -13.51
N LYS A 276 18.40 15.58 -13.90
CA LYS A 276 18.58 16.25 -15.19
C LYS A 276 19.88 17.06 -15.26
N SER A 277 20.24 17.72 -14.16
CA SER A 277 21.41 18.59 -14.11
C SER A 277 22.72 17.86 -13.81
N GLY A 278 22.68 16.62 -13.31
CA GLY A 278 23.90 15.95 -12.86
C GLY A 278 24.48 16.53 -11.56
N ASP A 279 23.69 17.27 -10.79
CA ASP A 279 24.12 17.87 -9.52
C ASP A 279 23.92 16.87 -8.36
N ALA A 280 24.96 16.11 -8.04
CA ALA A 280 24.88 15.08 -7.00
C ALA A 280 24.71 15.67 -5.59
N ARG A 281 25.27 16.85 -5.33
CA ARG A 281 25.21 17.55 -4.05
C ARG A 281 23.80 18.00 -3.74
N SER A 282 23.10 18.58 -4.73
CA SER A 282 21.69 18.94 -4.56
C SER A 282 20.82 17.70 -4.34
N PHE A 283 21.10 16.59 -5.03
CA PHE A 283 20.41 15.32 -4.81
C PHE A 283 20.62 14.78 -3.38
N GLU A 284 21.88 14.72 -2.93
CA GLU A 284 22.28 14.19 -1.63
C GLU A 284 21.74 15.03 -0.48
N ARG A 285 21.88 16.37 -0.55
CA ARG A 285 21.30 17.28 0.43
C ARG A 285 19.78 17.17 0.50
N HIS A 286 19.10 17.01 -0.64
CA HIS A 286 17.65 16.84 -0.65
C HIS A 286 17.23 15.53 0.01
N LEU A 287 17.96 14.45 -0.27
CA LEU A 287 17.74 13.13 0.30
C LEU A 287 17.95 13.14 1.82
N GLU A 288 19.03 13.78 2.29
CA GLU A 288 19.34 13.97 3.71
C GLU A 288 18.24 14.77 4.44
N ARG A 289 17.87 15.94 3.90
CA ARG A 289 16.81 16.80 4.46
C ARG A 289 15.46 16.08 4.59
N HIS A 290 15.16 15.15 3.69
CA HIS A 290 13.89 14.42 3.66
C HIS A 290 14.00 12.96 4.13
N GLN A 291 15.13 12.56 4.71
CA GLN A 291 15.42 11.17 5.07
C GLN A 291 14.32 10.56 5.93
N LEU A 292 13.93 11.20 7.03
CA LEU A 292 12.89 10.71 7.94
C LEU A 292 11.55 10.47 7.21
N ARG A 293 11.19 11.33 6.26
CA ARG A 293 9.94 11.21 5.48
C ARG A 293 9.99 9.99 4.56
N PHE A 294 11.10 9.78 3.86
CA PHE A 294 11.27 8.65 2.96
C PHE A 294 11.46 7.32 3.68
N VAL A 295 12.11 7.32 4.86
CA VAL A 295 12.27 6.16 5.74
C VAL A 295 10.92 5.73 6.31
N LYS A 296 10.15 6.65 6.90
CA LYS A 296 8.80 6.36 7.40
C LYS A 296 7.87 5.80 6.32
N ARG A 297 8.06 6.23 5.06
CA ARG A 297 7.31 5.71 3.90
C ARG A 297 7.84 4.36 3.39
N GLY A 298 9.08 3.99 3.69
CA GLY A 298 9.74 2.79 3.16
C GLY A 298 10.28 2.94 1.72
N THR A 299 10.59 4.17 1.30
CA THR A 299 11.03 4.50 -0.08
C THR A 299 12.46 5.02 -0.17
N PHE A 300 13.12 5.26 0.97
CA PHE A 300 14.46 5.87 1.03
C PHE A 300 15.50 5.15 0.17
N LEU A 301 15.69 3.85 0.40
CA LEU A 301 16.67 3.04 -0.34
C LEU A 301 16.41 3.04 -1.86
N LEU A 302 15.15 3.13 -2.27
CA LEU A 302 14.78 3.16 -3.68
C LEU A 302 15.15 4.50 -4.34
N ILE A 303 14.92 5.61 -3.62
CA ILE A 303 15.31 6.96 -4.06
C ILE A 303 16.83 7.08 -4.07
N GLU A 304 17.51 6.60 -3.04
CA GLU A 304 18.98 6.59 -2.98
C GLU A 304 19.60 5.86 -4.19
N LYS A 305 19.04 4.71 -4.58
CA LYS A 305 19.43 3.98 -5.80
C LYS A 305 19.28 4.81 -7.09
N CYS A 306 18.51 5.90 -7.10
CA CYS A 306 18.40 6.81 -8.26
C CYS A 306 19.62 7.73 -8.42
N LYS A 307 20.52 7.83 -7.42
CA LYS A 307 21.74 8.66 -7.48
C LYS A 307 22.61 8.33 -8.71
N ILE A 308 22.64 7.07 -9.13
CA ILE A 308 23.36 6.65 -10.34
C ILE A 308 22.91 7.37 -11.62
N LEU A 309 21.65 7.81 -11.68
CA LEU A 309 21.14 8.59 -12.81
C LEU A 309 21.70 10.01 -12.83
N VAL A 310 21.98 10.57 -11.64
CA VAL A 310 22.65 11.87 -11.48
C VAL A 310 24.09 11.76 -11.99
N TYR A 311 24.81 10.71 -11.57
CA TYR A 311 26.17 10.44 -12.04
C TYR A 311 26.25 10.24 -13.56
N ARG A 312 25.29 9.51 -14.14
CA ARG A 312 25.16 9.39 -15.59
C ARG A 312 25.01 10.76 -16.27
N SER A 313 24.13 11.61 -15.76
CA SER A 313 23.88 12.94 -16.34
C SER A 313 25.10 13.85 -16.18
N LEU A 314 25.81 13.77 -15.05
CA LEU A 314 27.06 14.49 -14.83
C LEU A 314 28.11 14.08 -15.86
N LEU A 315 28.35 12.77 -16.00
CA LEU A 315 29.31 12.25 -16.98
C LEU A 315 28.92 12.62 -18.42
N LYS A 316 27.62 12.59 -18.75
CA LYS A 316 27.12 13.06 -20.05
C LYS A 316 27.40 14.54 -20.27
N LYS A 317 27.27 15.39 -19.25
CA LYS A 317 27.60 16.82 -19.37
C LYS A 317 29.10 17.04 -19.58
N ILE A 318 29.95 16.34 -18.84
CA ILE A 318 31.41 16.40 -19.02
C ILE A 318 31.77 16.00 -20.45
N TYR A 319 31.18 14.92 -20.97
CA TYR A 319 31.33 14.51 -22.37
C TYR A 319 30.95 15.63 -23.35
N LEU A 320 29.81 16.28 -23.13
CA LEU A 320 29.33 17.36 -24.01
C LEU A 320 30.23 18.60 -23.96
N ILE A 321 30.71 18.98 -22.76
CA ILE A 321 31.62 20.12 -22.55
C ILE A 321 33.00 19.83 -23.14
N ASN A 322 33.48 18.59 -23.04
CA ASN A 322 34.75 18.15 -23.61
C ASN A 322 34.67 17.85 -25.12
N ASN A 323 33.93 18.68 -25.85
CA ASN A 323 33.76 18.62 -27.31
C ASN A 323 33.33 17.26 -27.86
N ARG A 324 32.59 16.46 -27.08
CA ARG A 324 32.15 15.10 -27.46
C ARG A 324 33.30 14.16 -27.81
N THR A 325 34.48 14.38 -27.24
CA THR A 325 35.63 13.51 -27.43
C THR A 325 35.33 12.11 -26.88
N ALA A 326 35.59 11.08 -27.68
CA ALA A 326 35.32 9.70 -27.28
C ALA A 326 36.19 9.23 -26.10
N GLN A 327 37.36 9.84 -25.90
CA GLN A 327 38.26 9.55 -24.80
C GLN A 327 38.11 10.63 -23.72
N LEU A 328 37.65 10.21 -22.53
CA LEU A 328 37.49 11.08 -21.37
C LEU A 328 38.43 10.64 -20.25
N LYS A 329 39.28 11.55 -19.77
CA LYS A 329 40.08 11.30 -18.57
C LYS A 329 39.16 11.17 -17.36
N LEU A 330 39.36 10.12 -16.56
CA LEU A 330 38.55 9.88 -15.36
C LEU A 330 38.72 11.01 -14.32
N ASP A 331 39.88 11.66 -14.32
CA ASP A 331 40.18 12.84 -13.48
C ASP A 331 39.19 14.01 -13.67
N LEU A 332 38.65 14.19 -14.89
CA LEU A 332 37.61 15.20 -15.14
C LEU A 332 36.33 14.87 -14.36
N PHE A 333 36.00 13.58 -14.27
CA PHE A 333 34.84 13.12 -13.50
C PHE A 333 35.11 13.17 -12.01
N ALA A 334 36.32 12.81 -11.56
CA ALA A 334 36.76 12.95 -10.17
C ALA A 334 36.65 14.41 -9.69
N THR A 335 37.19 15.35 -10.47
CA THR A 335 37.12 16.79 -10.21
C THR A 335 35.68 17.28 -10.10
N ALA A 336 34.82 16.85 -11.04
CA ALA A 336 33.41 17.22 -11.01
C ALA A 336 32.68 16.64 -9.80
N LEU A 337 32.97 15.40 -9.39
CA LEU A 337 32.41 14.78 -8.19
C LEU A 337 32.89 15.47 -6.92
N ALA A 338 34.17 15.83 -6.81
CA ALA A 338 34.67 16.61 -5.69
C ALA A 338 33.94 17.97 -5.55
N ALA A 339 33.64 18.61 -6.68
CA ALA A 339 32.93 19.89 -6.71
C ALA A 339 31.41 19.77 -6.49
N LEU A 340 30.79 18.66 -6.89
CA LEU A 340 29.34 18.51 -6.95
C LEU A 340 28.81 17.32 -6.16
N SER A 341 29.58 16.74 -5.24
CA SER A 341 29.14 15.72 -4.27
C SER A 341 29.22 16.29 -2.85
N THR A 342 28.57 15.62 -1.90
CA THR A 342 28.79 15.79 -0.45
C THR A 342 29.71 14.72 0.14
N THR A 343 30.18 13.75 -0.66
CA THR A 343 31.12 12.71 -0.18
C THR A 343 32.41 13.33 0.35
N THR A 344 32.78 12.98 1.58
CA THR A 344 34.04 13.37 2.23
C THR A 344 34.71 12.14 2.85
N PRO A 345 35.97 11.81 2.49
CA PRO A 345 36.80 12.49 1.48
C PRO A 345 36.21 12.38 0.06
N PRO A 346 36.66 13.23 -0.90
CA PRO A 346 36.30 13.07 -2.29
C PRO A 346 36.64 11.66 -2.80
N PRO A 347 35.90 11.15 -3.82
CA PRO A 347 36.15 9.81 -4.36
C PRO A 347 37.58 9.70 -4.88
N ASP A 348 38.27 8.62 -4.52
CA ASP A 348 39.59 8.33 -5.05
C ASP A 348 39.50 7.79 -6.50
N PRO A 349 40.64 7.58 -7.21
CA PRO A 349 40.61 7.07 -8.57
C PRO A 349 39.88 5.72 -8.73
N ASP A 350 40.00 4.82 -7.75
CA ASP A 350 39.38 3.50 -7.78
C ASP A 350 37.85 3.60 -7.58
N ASP A 351 37.39 4.51 -6.71
CA ASP A 351 35.98 4.84 -6.53
C ASP A 351 35.36 5.37 -7.84
N VAL A 352 36.06 6.29 -8.51
CA VAL A 352 35.61 6.88 -9.78
C VAL A 352 35.52 5.82 -10.86
N GLU A 353 36.52 4.95 -10.95
CA GLU A 353 36.54 3.83 -11.87
C GLU A 353 35.37 2.87 -11.60
N CYS A 354 35.13 2.51 -10.34
CA CYS A 354 34.02 1.68 -9.90
C CYS A 354 32.65 2.29 -10.24
N LEU A 355 32.48 3.61 -10.05
CA LEU A 355 31.27 4.32 -10.43
C LEU A 355 31.01 4.23 -11.94
N VAL A 356 32.03 4.46 -12.77
CA VAL A 356 31.92 4.35 -14.23
C VAL A 356 31.65 2.91 -14.67
N ALA A 357 32.32 1.93 -14.06
CA ALA A 357 32.06 0.52 -14.30
C ALA A 357 30.59 0.16 -14.00
N ASN A 358 30.04 0.65 -12.88
CA ASN A 358 28.63 0.46 -12.53
C ASN A 358 27.66 1.10 -13.53
N LEU A 359 28.00 2.28 -14.07
CA LEU A 359 27.22 2.93 -15.13
C LEU A 359 27.20 2.09 -16.41
N MET A 360 28.33 1.48 -16.78
CA MET A 360 28.42 0.59 -17.94
C MET A 360 27.67 -0.73 -17.72
N TYR A 361 27.86 -1.34 -16.55
CA TYR A 361 27.16 -2.58 -16.17
C TYR A 361 25.63 -2.41 -16.23
N LYS A 362 25.11 -1.26 -15.82
CA LYS A 362 23.67 -0.92 -15.91
C LYS A 362 23.24 -0.40 -17.29
N ASN A 363 24.12 -0.44 -18.29
CA ASN A 363 23.85 -0.01 -19.66
C ASN A 363 23.40 1.46 -19.76
N LEU A 364 23.83 2.29 -18.80
CA LEU A 364 23.56 3.73 -18.73
C LEU A 364 24.58 4.54 -19.55
N VAL A 365 25.76 3.95 -19.74
CA VAL A 365 26.89 4.44 -20.51
C VAL A 365 27.45 3.27 -21.32
N LYS A 366 27.83 3.49 -22.58
CA LYS A 366 28.45 2.47 -23.42
C LYS A 366 29.90 2.85 -23.72
N GLY A 367 30.83 1.94 -23.44
CA GLY A 367 32.25 2.17 -23.62
C GLY A 367 33.09 1.09 -22.93
N TYR A 368 34.37 1.37 -22.76
CA TYR A 368 35.29 0.57 -21.94
C TYR A 368 36.26 1.50 -21.18
N ILE A 369 36.82 1.01 -20.09
CA ILE A 369 37.83 1.74 -19.30
C ILE A 369 39.22 1.25 -19.71
N SER A 370 40.14 2.18 -19.97
CA SER A 370 41.56 1.90 -20.11
C SER A 370 42.25 2.20 -18.79
N HIS A 371 42.43 1.16 -17.97
CA HIS A 371 43.00 1.26 -16.61
C HIS A 371 44.37 1.94 -16.59
N THR A 372 45.29 1.51 -17.47
CA THR A 372 46.64 2.09 -17.57
C THR A 372 46.64 3.58 -17.91
N LYS A 373 45.65 4.03 -18.70
CA LYS A 373 45.56 5.43 -19.17
C LYS A 373 44.64 6.30 -18.31
N GLN A 374 43.93 5.70 -17.35
CA GLN A 374 42.87 6.34 -16.55
C GLN A 374 41.88 7.11 -17.45
N THR A 375 41.43 6.42 -18.51
CA THR A 375 40.58 7.00 -19.57
C THR A 375 39.37 6.11 -19.81
N LEU A 376 38.18 6.71 -19.78
CA LEU A 376 36.95 6.12 -20.32
C LEU A 376 36.90 6.34 -21.83
N VAL A 377 36.81 5.26 -22.59
CA VAL A 377 36.61 5.30 -24.04
C VAL A 377 35.15 4.99 -24.35
N LEU A 378 34.40 6.03 -24.71
CA LEU A 378 32.97 5.97 -25.02
C LEU A 378 32.71 5.36 -26.40
N SER A 379 31.57 4.68 -26.53
CA SER A 379 31.07 4.17 -27.81
C SER A 379 30.83 5.29 -28.80
N LYS A 380 31.26 5.09 -30.06
CA LYS A 380 30.95 6.00 -31.17
C LYS A 380 29.44 6.06 -31.47
N LYS A 381 28.73 4.95 -31.21
CA LYS A 381 27.28 4.83 -31.43
C LYS A 381 26.57 4.86 -30.07
N ASP A 382 25.79 5.91 -29.85
CA ASP A 382 24.94 6.07 -28.67
C ASP A 382 25.68 5.84 -27.32
N PRO A 383 26.66 6.68 -26.96
CA PRO A 383 27.44 6.52 -25.73
C PRO A 383 26.62 6.66 -24.45
N PHE A 384 25.44 7.31 -24.52
CA PHE A 384 24.52 7.52 -23.40
C PHE A 384 23.08 7.15 -23.82
N PRO A 385 22.74 5.84 -23.82
CA PRO A 385 21.43 5.35 -24.27
C PRO A 385 20.27 6.01 -23.54
N HIS A 386 19.09 6.06 -24.17
CA HIS A 386 17.90 6.60 -23.52
C HIS A 386 17.57 5.82 -22.24
N LEU A 387 17.29 6.50 -21.13
CA LEU A 387 17.15 5.86 -19.81
C LEU A 387 16.11 4.73 -19.81
N ALA A 388 14.97 4.93 -20.47
CA ALA A 388 13.92 3.90 -20.56
C ALA A 388 14.38 2.62 -21.28
N SER A 389 15.36 2.72 -22.19
CA SER A 389 15.93 1.57 -22.91
C SER A 389 16.93 0.77 -22.07
N SER A 390 17.60 1.42 -21.11
CA SER A 390 18.61 0.80 -20.25
C SER A 390 18.04 -0.12 -19.17
N PHE A 391 16.74 -0.02 -18.85
CA PHE A 391 16.11 -0.78 -17.75
C PHE A 391 15.06 -1.82 -18.20
N GLY A 392 15.03 -2.20 -19.48
CA GLY A 392 14.09 -3.18 -20.04
C GLY A 392 12.65 -2.64 -20.17
N THR A 393 11.98 -2.95 -21.29
CA THR A 393 10.66 -2.40 -21.66
C THR A 393 9.55 -2.82 -20.69
N GLY A 394 9.01 -1.86 -19.94
CA GLY A 394 7.71 -1.93 -19.28
C GLY A 394 6.87 -0.80 -19.87
N GLY A 395 5.65 -1.13 -20.31
CA GLY A 395 4.82 -0.37 -21.26
C GLY A 395 4.87 1.15 -21.13
N GLY A 396 5.18 1.80 -22.25
CA GLY A 396 5.17 3.25 -22.42
C GLY A 396 3.74 3.80 -22.42
N GLY A 397 3.16 3.98 -21.23
CA GLY A 397 2.13 4.99 -21.02
C GLY A 397 2.82 6.34 -20.80
N SER A 398 2.45 7.37 -21.57
CA SER A 398 2.91 8.74 -21.34
C SER A 398 2.61 9.15 -19.89
N PHE A 399 3.62 9.62 -19.17
CA PHE A 399 3.56 10.03 -17.76
C PHE A 399 3.91 11.51 -17.61
#